data_AF-A0A0S4J039-F1
#
_entry.id   AF-A0A0S4J039-F1
#
_cell.length_a   1.000
_cell.length_b   1.000
_cell.length_c   1.000
_cell.angle_alpha   90.00
_cell.angle_beta   90.00
_cell.angle_gamma   90.00
#
_symmetry.space_group_name_H-M   'P 1'
#
loop_
_entity.id
_entity.type
_entity.pdbx_description
1 polymer ?
#
loop_
_entity_poly.entity_id
_entity_poly.type
_entity_poly.pdbx_seq_one_letter_code
_entity_poly.pdbx_strand_id
1 'polypeptide(L)'
;MDWGGQAGNFYEFWRCAPQCGGPDLNGCLICCGHWWCCNVFAMSSLYSKSLNQECHLIPHCAMVCFCTMCTCAFTRYNVRRSIGMSGNLCGDFVCAGCCGCCSFLQVLRASKVEDWNYFKLTVPPTVAPEINFVRHACIK
;
A
#
# COMPACT_ATOMS: atom_id res chain seq x y z
N MET A 1 -14.31 -10.80 4.08
CA MET A 1 -13.03 -11.48 3.77
C MET A 1 -11.97 -10.87 4.66
N ASP A 2 -11.73 -11.47 5.80
CA ASP A 2 -10.63 -11.06 6.68
C ASP A 2 -9.37 -11.82 6.25
N TRP A 3 -8.31 -11.12 5.88
CA TRP A 3 -7.01 -11.72 5.51
C TRP A 3 -6.11 -11.97 6.73
N GLY A 4 -6.60 -11.67 7.93
CA GLY A 4 -5.84 -11.79 9.17
C GLY A 4 -4.74 -10.73 9.29
N GLY A 5 -4.20 -10.61 10.51
CA GLY A 5 -3.13 -9.67 10.82
C GLY A 5 -3.45 -8.23 10.40
N GLN A 6 -2.46 -7.52 9.88
CA GLN A 6 -2.62 -6.13 9.45
C GLN A 6 -3.46 -5.98 8.17
N ALA A 7 -3.51 -7.00 7.31
CA ALA A 7 -4.32 -7.02 6.10
C ALA A 7 -5.83 -7.15 6.37
N GLY A 8 -6.23 -7.59 7.58
CA GLY A 8 -7.62 -7.61 8.03
C GLY A 8 -8.20 -6.22 8.30
N ASN A 9 -7.36 -5.23 8.62
CA ASN A 9 -7.79 -3.89 9.03
C ASN A 9 -8.08 -2.94 7.86
N PHE A 10 -8.43 -3.46 6.68
CA PHE A 10 -8.53 -2.70 5.42
C PHE A 10 -9.52 -1.52 5.42
N TYR A 11 -10.43 -1.47 6.39
CA TYR A 11 -11.35 -0.35 6.62
C TYR A 11 -10.68 0.85 7.31
N GLU A 12 -9.51 0.66 7.94
CA GLU A 12 -8.73 1.72 8.58
C GLU A 12 -7.91 2.53 7.57
N PHE A 13 -8.55 3.03 6.50
CA PHE A 13 -7.88 3.70 5.39
C PHE A 13 -7.18 5.00 5.77
N TRP A 14 -7.59 5.62 6.88
CA TRP A 14 -6.98 6.82 7.43
C TRP A 14 -5.62 6.58 8.09
N ARG A 15 -5.26 5.32 8.41
CA ARG A 15 -3.96 4.99 8.99
C ARG A 15 -2.98 4.67 7.88
N CYS A 16 -1.89 5.43 7.77
CA CYS A 16 -0.81 5.19 6.80
C CYS A 16 0.13 4.04 7.23
N ALA A 17 0.30 3.84 8.54
CA ALA A 17 0.94 2.64 9.07
C ALA A 17 -0.12 1.51 9.18
N PRO A 18 0.21 0.28 8.79
CA PRO A 18 1.52 -0.23 8.42
C PRO A 18 1.80 -0.22 6.90
N GLN A 19 0.83 0.17 6.05
CA GLN A 19 1.00 0.02 4.60
C GLN A 19 2.16 0.85 4.03
N CYS A 20 2.52 1.94 4.70
CA CYS A 20 3.65 2.81 4.37
C CYS A 20 4.90 2.50 5.21
N GLY A 21 4.90 1.40 5.97
CA GLY A 21 5.96 1.05 6.92
C GLY A 21 5.59 1.36 8.37
N GLY A 22 6.39 2.19 9.03
CA GLY A 22 6.19 2.56 10.44
C GLY A 22 5.19 3.70 10.63
N PRO A 23 4.80 4.00 11.89
CA PRO A 23 4.05 5.21 12.24
C PRO A 23 4.96 6.45 12.20
N ASP A 24 5.67 6.65 11.09
CA ASP A 24 6.60 7.75 10.89
C ASP A 24 6.09 8.70 9.80
N LEU A 25 6.14 10.01 10.08
CA LEU A 25 5.62 11.05 9.19
C LEU A 25 6.31 11.01 7.82
N ASN A 26 7.60 10.71 7.79
CA ASN A 26 8.40 10.65 6.56
C ASN A 26 7.97 9.49 5.66
N GLY A 27 7.78 8.30 6.22
CA GLY A 27 7.28 7.12 5.53
C GLY A 27 5.90 7.39 4.94
N CYS A 28 5.03 8.10 5.68
CA CYS A 28 3.72 8.51 5.17
C CYS A 28 3.84 9.47 3.98
N LEU A 29 4.69 10.50 4.06
CA LEU A 29 4.91 11.46 2.98
C LEU A 29 5.54 10.81 1.75
N ILE A 30 6.53 9.94 1.93
CA ILE A 30 7.15 9.17 0.84
C ILE A 30 6.10 8.28 0.19
N CYS A 31 5.32 7.55 0.97
CA CYS A 31 4.25 6.68 0.48
C CYS A 31 3.23 7.47 -0.34
N CYS A 32 2.67 8.55 0.20
CA CYS A 32 1.72 9.41 -0.50
C CYS A 32 2.32 10.02 -1.77
N GLY A 33 3.54 10.57 -1.68
CA GLY A 33 4.24 11.13 -2.82
C GLY A 33 4.55 10.09 -3.89
N HIS A 34 4.93 8.89 -3.50
CA HIS A 34 5.27 7.80 -4.41
C HIS A 34 4.04 7.27 -5.14
N TRP A 35 2.92 7.08 -4.43
CA TRP A 35 1.65 6.68 -5.03
C TRP A 35 1.01 7.80 -5.88
N TRP A 36 1.26 9.07 -5.57
CA TRP A 36 0.74 10.19 -6.37
C TRP A 36 1.58 10.46 -7.63
N CYS A 37 2.90 10.51 -7.49
CA CYS A 37 3.81 10.90 -8.57
C CYS A 37 4.31 9.73 -9.42
N CYS A 38 4.33 8.51 -8.87
CA CYS A 38 4.93 7.35 -9.52
C CYS A 38 4.03 6.11 -9.43
N ASN A 39 2.70 6.31 -9.37
CA ASN A 39 1.71 5.24 -9.25
C ASN A 39 1.97 4.06 -10.20
N VAL A 40 2.26 4.38 -11.47
CA VAL A 40 2.49 3.37 -12.51
C VAL A 40 3.65 2.47 -12.12
N PHE A 41 4.78 3.05 -11.71
CA PHE A 41 5.96 2.28 -11.30
C PHE A 41 5.67 1.47 -10.04
N ALA A 42 5.08 2.07 -9.02
CA ALA A 42 4.75 1.39 -7.77
C ALA A 42 3.80 0.20 -7.99
N MET A 43 2.74 0.37 -8.79
CA MET A 43 1.82 -0.70 -9.17
C MET A 43 2.49 -1.78 -10.03
N SER A 44 3.34 -1.39 -10.99
CA SER A 44 4.05 -2.35 -11.84
C SER A 44 5.02 -3.20 -11.04
N SER A 45 5.71 -2.59 -10.07
CA SER A 45 6.54 -3.30 -9.10
C SER A 45 5.73 -4.32 -8.34
N LEU A 46 4.67 -3.85 -7.68
CA LEU A 46 3.83 -4.67 -6.83
C LEU A 46 3.24 -5.86 -7.59
N TYR A 47 2.80 -5.60 -8.84
CA TYR A 47 2.31 -6.65 -9.71
C TYR A 47 3.40 -7.66 -10.09
N SER A 48 4.59 -7.20 -10.51
CA SER A 48 5.71 -8.09 -10.85
C SER A 48 6.16 -8.94 -9.66
N LYS A 49 6.21 -8.35 -8.47
CA LYS A 49 6.54 -9.04 -7.21
C LYS A 49 5.49 -10.07 -6.83
N SER A 50 4.21 -9.77 -7.06
CA SER A 50 3.13 -10.76 -6.87
C SER A 50 3.29 -12.00 -7.76
N LEU A 51 3.98 -11.88 -8.90
CA LEU A 51 4.29 -12.96 -9.84
C LEU A 51 5.66 -13.60 -9.61
N ASN A 52 6.44 -13.12 -8.64
CA ASN A 52 7.86 -13.47 -8.46
C ASN A 52 8.71 -13.23 -9.72
N GLN A 53 8.44 -12.14 -10.44
CA GLN A 53 9.15 -11.74 -11.66
C GLN A 53 9.88 -10.41 -11.48
N GLU A 54 10.85 -10.14 -12.35
CA GLU A 54 11.43 -8.81 -12.47
C GLU A 54 10.45 -7.85 -13.19
N CYS A 55 10.51 -6.57 -12.86
CA CYS A 55 9.60 -5.58 -13.43
C CYS A 55 10.01 -5.23 -14.87
N HIS A 56 9.31 -5.80 -15.85
CA HIS A 56 9.43 -5.45 -17.27
C HIS A 56 8.41 -4.40 -17.73
N LEU A 57 8.80 -3.57 -18.73
CA LEU A 57 7.90 -2.59 -19.37
C LEU A 57 6.65 -3.25 -19.97
N ILE A 58 6.85 -4.39 -20.64
CA ILE A 58 5.80 -5.30 -21.07
C ILE A 58 6.16 -6.65 -20.45
N PRO A 59 5.29 -7.28 -19.64
CA PRO A 59 3.85 -7.01 -19.51
C PRO A 59 3.46 -6.03 -18.39
N HIS A 60 4.31 -5.71 -17.42
CA HIS A 60 3.85 -5.10 -16.17
C HIS A 60 3.42 -3.63 -16.28
N CYS A 61 4.25 -2.76 -16.87
CA CYS A 61 3.92 -1.34 -17.01
C CYS A 61 2.76 -1.13 -17.98
N ALA A 62 2.77 -1.83 -19.12
CA ALA A 62 1.68 -1.78 -20.08
C ALA A 62 0.35 -2.24 -19.46
N MET A 63 0.35 -3.33 -18.70
CA MET A 63 -0.85 -3.80 -18.00
C MET A 63 -1.37 -2.78 -16.99
N VAL A 64 -0.49 -2.15 -16.21
CA VAL A 64 -0.89 -1.11 -15.25
C VAL A 64 -1.48 0.11 -15.97
N CYS A 65 -0.89 0.55 -17.08
CA CYS A 65 -1.36 1.72 -17.83
C CYS A 65 -2.67 1.49 -18.58
N PHE A 66 -2.86 0.32 -19.20
CA PHE A 66 -4.00 0.08 -20.10
C PHE A 66 -5.08 -0.84 -19.52
N CYS A 67 -4.74 -1.63 -18.49
CA CYS A 67 -5.59 -2.65 -17.90
C CYS A 67 -5.56 -2.59 -16.36
N THR A 68 -5.52 -1.37 -15.78
CA THR A 68 -5.32 -1.15 -14.34
C THR A 68 -6.25 -2.00 -13.46
N MET A 69 -7.54 -2.09 -13.81
CA MET A 69 -8.52 -2.89 -13.06
C MET A 69 -8.16 -4.37 -13.03
N CYS A 70 -7.74 -4.93 -14.16
CA CYS A 70 -7.27 -6.31 -14.24
C CYS A 70 -5.99 -6.49 -13.43
N THR A 71 -5.05 -5.56 -13.53
CA THR A 71 -3.81 -5.61 -12.74
C THR A 71 -4.08 -5.56 -11.25
N CYS A 72 -4.99 -4.70 -10.78
CA CYS A 72 -5.39 -4.65 -9.37
C CYS A 72 -5.99 -5.99 -8.91
N ALA A 73 -6.92 -6.56 -9.69
CA ALA A 73 -7.55 -7.82 -9.35
C ALA A 73 -6.56 -9.00 -9.35
N PHE A 74 -5.67 -9.08 -10.35
CA PHE A 74 -4.64 -10.12 -10.41
C PHE A 74 -3.61 -9.98 -9.30
N THR A 75 -3.14 -8.77 -9.02
CA THR A 75 -2.21 -8.49 -7.92
C THR A 75 -2.83 -8.93 -6.60
N ARG A 76 -4.09 -8.55 -6.35
CA ARG A 76 -4.84 -8.97 -5.18
C ARG A 76 -4.95 -10.48 -5.07
N TYR A 77 -5.35 -11.14 -6.16
CA TYR A 77 -5.50 -12.59 -6.22
C TYR A 77 -4.17 -13.31 -5.90
N ASN A 78 -3.07 -12.85 -6.48
CA ASN A 78 -1.74 -13.41 -6.26
C ASN A 78 -1.27 -13.23 -4.82
N VAL A 79 -1.40 -12.02 -4.27
CA VAL A 79 -1.03 -11.72 -2.88
C VAL A 79 -1.89 -12.51 -1.90
N ARG A 80 -3.20 -12.60 -2.13
CA ARG A 80 -4.10 -13.42 -1.31
C ARG A 80 -3.65 -14.89 -1.26
N ARG A 81 -3.28 -15.44 -2.42
CA ARG A 81 -2.78 -16.82 -2.51
C ARG A 81 -1.42 -17.00 -1.84
N SER A 82 -0.53 -16.02 -1.93
CA SER A 82 0.81 -16.11 -1.31
C SER A 82 0.74 -16.14 0.22
N ILE A 83 -0.26 -15.49 0.82
CA ILE A 83 -0.51 -15.53 2.27
C ILE A 83 -1.44 -16.68 2.71
N GLY A 84 -1.79 -17.60 1.81
CA GLY A 84 -2.60 -18.78 2.14
C GLY A 84 -4.11 -18.53 2.32
N MET A 85 -4.61 -17.37 1.89
CA MET A 85 -6.01 -17.00 2.06
C MET A 85 -6.92 -17.58 0.95
N SER A 86 -8.07 -18.12 1.36
CA SER A 86 -9.06 -18.69 0.44
C SER A 86 -9.85 -17.61 -0.32
N GLY A 87 -10.43 -17.99 -1.47
CA GLY A 87 -11.18 -17.08 -2.34
C GLY A 87 -10.96 -17.37 -3.83
N ASN A 88 -11.72 -16.67 -4.68
CA ASN A 88 -11.67 -16.84 -6.14
C ASN A 88 -11.41 -15.50 -6.84
N LEU A 89 -11.00 -15.60 -8.12
CA LEU A 89 -10.66 -14.44 -8.93
C LEU A 89 -11.85 -13.50 -9.15
N CYS A 90 -13.06 -14.04 -9.34
CA CYS A 90 -14.26 -13.23 -9.54
C CYS A 90 -14.55 -12.30 -8.35
N GLY A 91 -14.45 -12.84 -7.12
CA GLY A 91 -14.59 -12.04 -5.90
C GLY A 91 -13.50 -10.98 -5.77
N ASP A 92 -12.29 -11.26 -6.23
CA ASP A 92 -11.20 -10.26 -6.26
C ASP A 92 -11.47 -9.13 -7.25
N PHE A 93 -12.06 -9.42 -8.42
CA PHE A 93 -12.54 -8.39 -9.37
C PHE A 93 -13.66 -7.53 -8.78
N VAL A 94 -14.65 -8.14 -8.12
CA VAL A 94 -15.73 -7.40 -7.44
C VAL A 94 -15.17 -6.52 -6.32
N CYS A 95 -14.23 -7.04 -5.51
CA CYS A 95 -13.59 -6.26 -4.45
C CYS A 95 -12.78 -5.09 -5.01
N ALA A 96 -11.99 -5.32 -6.07
CA ALA A 96 -11.22 -4.28 -6.73
C ALA A 96 -12.11 -3.21 -7.38
N GLY A 97 -13.25 -3.59 -7.97
CA GLY A 97 -14.19 -2.66 -8.61
C GLY A 97 -15.07 -1.88 -7.65
N CYS A 98 -15.65 -2.54 -6.65
CA CYS A 98 -16.66 -1.94 -5.76
C CYS A 98 -16.06 -1.32 -4.48
N CYS A 99 -14.86 -1.75 -4.05
CA CYS A 99 -14.17 -1.24 -2.86
C CYS A 99 -12.68 -1.04 -3.17
N GLY A 100 -12.37 -0.35 -4.27
CA GLY A 100 -11.00 -0.26 -4.81
C GLY A 100 -9.97 0.23 -3.80
N CYS A 101 -10.27 1.28 -3.03
CA CYS A 101 -9.37 1.80 -2.00
C CYS A 101 -9.12 0.79 -0.87
N CYS A 102 -10.18 0.15 -0.38
CA CYS A 102 -10.14 -0.86 0.67
C CYS A 102 -9.34 -2.09 0.21
N SER A 103 -9.64 -2.53 -1.01
CA SER A 103 -9.00 -3.66 -1.67
C SER A 103 -7.50 -3.40 -1.87
N PHE A 104 -7.15 -2.20 -2.33
CA PHE A 104 -5.78 -1.80 -2.55
C PHE A 104 -4.99 -1.71 -1.24
N LEU A 105 -5.56 -1.10 -0.20
CA LEU A 105 -4.95 -1.06 1.13
C LEU A 105 -4.75 -2.44 1.74
N GLN A 106 -5.71 -3.34 1.54
CA GLN A 106 -5.58 -4.72 1.98
C GLN A 106 -4.39 -5.42 1.30
N VAL A 107 -4.17 -5.17 0.01
CA VAL A 107 -2.99 -5.68 -0.71
C VAL A 107 -1.72 -5.07 -0.15
N LEU A 108 -1.64 -3.75 0.00
CA LEU A 108 -0.43 -3.09 0.51
C LEU A 108 -0.03 -3.56 1.91
N ARG A 109 -1.00 -3.83 2.79
CA ARG A 109 -0.74 -4.34 4.14
C ARG A 109 -0.38 -5.82 4.19
N ALA A 110 -0.69 -6.56 3.13
CA ALA A 110 -0.26 -7.95 2.97
C ALA A 110 1.12 -8.05 2.28
N SER A 111 1.54 -7.00 1.58
CA SER A 111 2.83 -6.89 0.90
C SER A 111 3.90 -6.23 1.78
N LYS A 112 5.17 -6.40 1.42
CA LYS A 112 6.26 -5.67 2.05
C LYS A 112 6.38 -4.27 1.45
N VAL A 113 6.89 -3.31 2.21
CA VAL A 113 7.12 -1.95 1.71
C VAL A 113 8.10 -1.96 0.53
N GLU A 114 9.10 -2.84 0.57
CA GLU A 114 10.07 -3.00 -0.51
C GLU A 114 9.48 -3.51 -1.83
N ASP A 115 8.28 -4.10 -1.81
CA ASP A 115 7.64 -4.65 -3.02
C ASP A 115 7.05 -3.56 -3.93
N TRP A 116 6.84 -2.35 -3.41
CA TRP A 116 6.28 -1.22 -4.16
C TRP A 116 7.11 0.06 -4.03
N ASN A 117 7.92 0.21 -2.98
CA ASN A 117 8.74 1.39 -2.76
C ASN A 117 10.15 1.27 -3.39
N TYR A 118 10.30 1.76 -4.62
CA TYR A 118 11.60 1.87 -5.31
C TYR A 118 12.53 2.93 -4.69
N PHE A 119 11.95 3.97 -4.09
CA PHE A 119 12.73 5.03 -3.51
C PHE A 119 13.15 4.65 -2.09
N LYS A 120 14.41 4.22 -1.94
CA LYS A 120 15.13 4.38 -0.66
C LYS A 120 15.48 5.86 -0.48
N LEU A 121 14.49 6.72 -0.41
CA LEU A 121 14.73 8.14 -0.15
C LEU A 121 15.13 8.26 1.33
N THR A 122 16.42 8.41 1.60
CA THR A 122 16.93 8.87 2.90
C THR A 122 16.56 10.35 3.02
N VAL A 123 15.34 10.62 3.48
CA VAL A 123 14.93 11.97 3.83
C VAL A 123 15.59 12.29 5.18
N PRO A 124 16.30 13.42 5.35
CA PRO A 124 16.85 13.80 6.65
C PRO A 124 15.71 13.86 7.68
N PRO A 125 15.96 13.49 8.95
CA PRO A 125 14.94 13.49 9.98
C PRO A 125 14.34 14.89 10.10
N THR A 126 13.10 15.04 9.67
CA THR A 126 12.26 16.19 9.98
C THR A 126 11.95 16.13 11.47
N VAL A 127 12.66 16.96 12.22
CA VAL A 127 12.34 17.21 13.63
C VAL A 127 11.03 17.99 13.63
N ALA A 128 9.94 17.36 14.06
CA ALA A 128 8.72 18.09 14.37
C ALA A 128 9.06 19.11 15.46
N PRO A 129 8.73 20.41 15.31
CA PRO A 129 8.96 21.37 16.38
C PRO A 129 8.19 20.88 17.62
N GLU A 130 8.89 20.78 18.75
CA GLU A 130 8.28 20.41 20.03
C GLU A 130 7.12 21.38 20.31
N ILE A 131 5.90 20.86 20.28
CA ILE A 131 4.73 21.61 20.74
C ILE A 131 4.81 21.60 22.27
N ASN A 132 5.42 22.63 22.84
CA ASN A 132 5.39 22.88 24.27
C ASN A 132 3.96 23.25 24.67
N PHE A 133 3.19 22.29 25.18
CA PHE A 133 1.95 22.59 25.88
C PHE A 133 2.30 23.36 27.15
N VAL A 134 2.13 24.68 27.11
CA VAL A 134 2.17 25.53 28.29
C VAL A 134 1.02 25.09 29.19
N ARG A 135 1.30 24.23 30.18
CA ARG A 135 0.35 23.96 31.27
C ARG A 135 0.13 25.30 31.99
N HIS A 136 -0.97 25.97 31.69
CA HIS A 136 -1.49 27.00 32.58
C HIS A 136 -1.71 26.33 33.94
N ALA A 137 -0.90 26.76 34.91
CA ALA A 137 -0.99 26.30 36.28
C ALA A 137 -2.41 26.54 36.79
N CYS A 138 -3.06 25.47 37.23
CA CYS A 138 -4.25 25.53 38.06
C CYS A 138 -3.82 26.17 39.39
N ILE A 139 -4.11 27.47 39.54
CA ILE A 139 -3.97 28.19 40.80
C ILE A 139 -5.07 27.62 41.72
N LYS A 140 -4.65 26.92 42.78
CA LYS A 140 -5.50 26.62 43.94
C LYS A 140 -5.52 27.81 44.88
#